data_AF-A0A0A8KXI9-F1
#
_entry.id   AF-A0A0A8KXI9-F1
#
_cell.length_a   1.000
_cell.length_b   1.000
_cell.length_c   1.000
_cell.angle_alpha   90.00
_cell.angle_beta   90.00
_cell.angle_gamma   90.00
#
_symmetry.space_group_name_H-M   'P 1'
#
loop_
_entity.id
_entity.type
_entity.pdbx_description
1 polymer ?
#
loop_
_entity_poly.entity_id
_entity_poly.type
_entity_poly.pdbx_seq_one_letter_code
_entity_poly.pdbx_strand_id
1 'polypeptide(L)'
;MNMDISKLPANVTVNQAMLTLKLDKANSFIYNGTDQRVGASLLTDTAAITNDGYTYYSASADTLFYNIIITHIIQKWNFNTQNLGIALNYIYEVQGLNRLIFYSNTDPDPANRPRLRIRYTPRINSSSKKNQIEKSNEKTLD
;
A
#
# COMPACT_ATOMS: atom_id res chain seq x y z
N MET A 1 0.20 9.94 4.06
CA MET A 1 -1.11 9.25 3.93
C MET A 1 -1.17 8.08 4.92
N ASN A 2 -2.27 7.90 5.65
CA ASN A 2 -2.45 6.74 6.54
C ASN A 2 -3.37 5.69 5.87
N MET A 3 -3.02 4.42 5.96
CA MET A 3 -3.79 3.32 5.38
C MET A 3 -4.16 2.31 6.47
N ASP A 4 -5.45 1.97 6.55
CA ASP A 4 -5.95 0.95 7.46
C ASP A 4 -5.71 -0.45 6.89
N ILE A 5 -4.84 -1.22 7.55
CA ILE A 5 -4.57 -2.63 7.23
C ILE A 5 -5.14 -3.59 8.27
N SER A 6 -5.99 -3.14 9.20
CA SER A 6 -6.57 -3.95 10.28
C SER A 6 -7.35 -5.17 9.79
N LYS A 7 -7.84 -5.13 8.54
CA LYS A 7 -8.54 -6.24 7.88
C LYS A 7 -7.60 -7.32 7.33
N LEU A 8 -6.28 -7.08 7.30
CA LEU A 8 -5.30 -8.08 6.93
C LEU A 8 -5.08 -9.03 8.12
N PRO A 9 -5.25 -10.35 7.97
CA PRO A 9 -4.97 -11.28 9.06
C PRO A 9 -3.50 -11.17 9.51
N ALA A 10 -3.27 -11.29 10.81
CA ALA A 10 -1.92 -11.23 11.36
C ALA A 10 -1.04 -12.35 10.79
N ASN A 11 0.26 -12.08 10.65
CA ASN A 11 1.30 -13.06 10.28
C ASN A 11 1.11 -13.75 8.92
N VAL A 12 0.34 -13.16 8.00
CA VAL A 12 0.30 -13.63 6.60
C VAL A 12 1.57 -13.27 5.83
N THR A 13 1.87 -14.07 4.81
CA THR A 13 2.87 -13.70 3.80
C THR A 13 2.20 -12.80 2.77
N VAL A 14 2.71 -11.58 2.61
CA VAL A 14 2.23 -10.62 1.61
C VAL A 14 2.95 -10.90 0.30
N ASN A 15 2.23 -11.47 -0.67
CA ASN A 15 2.79 -11.80 -1.98
C ASN A 15 2.92 -10.54 -2.86
N GLN A 16 1.94 -9.64 -2.75
CA GLN A 16 1.94 -8.37 -3.47
C GLN A 16 1.06 -7.36 -2.74
N ALA A 17 1.53 -6.13 -2.60
CA ALA A 17 0.69 -4.99 -2.25
C ALA A 17 0.86 -3.88 -3.29
N MET A 18 -0.26 -3.40 -3.82
CA MET A 18 -0.30 -2.33 -4.82
C MET A 18 -1.13 -1.17 -4.30
N LEU A 19 -0.49 -0.02 -4.19
CA LEU A 19 -1.14 1.27 -3.95
C LEU A 19 -1.49 1.88 -5.31
N THR A 20 -2.76 2.23 -5.50
CA THR A 20 -3.25 2.96 -6.66
C THR A 20 -3.72 4.33 -6.23
N LEU A 21 -3.15 5.37 -6.83
CA LEU A 21 -3.56 6.76 -6.68
C LEU A 21 -4.18 7.25 -7.99
N LYS A 22 -5.27 8.01 -7.92
CA LYS A 22 -5.84 8.68 -9.09
C LYS A 22 -5.45 10.15 -9.06
N LEU A 23 -4.91 10.63 -10.18
CA LEU A 23 -4.55 12.02 -10.35
C LEU A 23 -5.80 12.89 -10.52
N ASP A 24 -5.90 13.95 -9.73
CA ASP A 24 -6.81 15.04 -9.97
C ASP A 24 -6.20 15.99 -11.01
N LYS A 25 -6.43 15.66 -12.28
CA LYS A 25 -5.86 16.39 -13.41
C LYS A 25 -6.32 17.86 -13.46
N ALA A 26 -7.52 18.17 -12.95
CA ALA A 26 -8.06 19.52 -12.99
C ALA A 26 -7.31 20.45 -12.02
N ASN A 27 -6.86 19.92 -10.89
CA ASN A 27 -6.12 20.68 -9.88
C ASN A 27 -4.58 20.53 -9.99
N SER A 28 -4.12 19.55 -10.77
CA SER A 28 -2.70 19.33 -11.05
C SER A 28 -2.14 20.29 -12.09
N PHE A 29 -0.84 20.57 -11.98
CA PHE A 29 -0.06 21.23 -13.02
C PHE A 29 1.01 20.27 -13.53
N ILE A 30 0.98 19.98 -14.81
CA ILE A 30 1.87 18.98 -15.42
C ILE A 30 2.59 19.65 -16.59
N TYR A 31 3.91 19.74 -16.49
CA TYR A 31 4.78 20.18 -17.55
C TYR A 31 5.16 19.01 -18.46
N ASN A 32 4.93 19.17 -19.75
CA ASN A 32 5.20 18.12 -20.74
C ASN A 32 6.69 17.82 -20.86
N GLY A 33 7.04 16.53 -20.97
CA GLY A 33 8.42 16.09 -21.24
C GLY A 33 9.27 15.75 -20.02
N THR A 34 8.68 15.71 -18.82
CA THR A 34 9.34 15.23 -17.61
C THR A 34 8.78 13.86 -17.23
N ASP A 35 9.61 12.98 -16.69
CA ASP A 35 9.12 11.72 -16.10
C ASP A 35 8.28 12.05 -14.85
N GLN A 36 7.08 11.49 -14.79
CA GLN A 36 6.03 11.84 -13.84
C GLN A 36 5.95 10.86 -12.67
N ARG A 37 6.86 9.87 -12.57
CA ARG A 37 6.77 8.83 -11.56
C ARG A 37 6.72 9.39 -10.13
N VAL A 38 5.89 8.76 -9.32
CA VAL A 38 5.70 9.05 -7.90
C VAL A 38 6.32 7.93 -7.10
N GLY A 39 7.16 8.29 -6.14
CA GLY A 39 7.73 7.43 -5.13
C GLY A 39 6.80 7.29 -3.92
N ALA A 40 6.84 6.12 -3.28
CA ALA A 40 6.26 5.87 -1.97
C ALA A 40 7.34 5.34 -1.03
N SER A 41 7.42 5.93 0.17
CA SER A 41 8.37 5.54 1.22
C SER A 41 7.65 5.34 2.55
N LEU A 42 8.13 4.39 3.34
CA LEU A 42 7.64 4.15 4.69
C LEU A 42 8.16 5.25 5.62
N LEU A 43 7.26 5.96 6.30
CA LEU A 43 7.65 6.90 7.35
C LEU A 43 8.14 6.15 8.59
N THR A 44 9.25 6.60 9.15
CA THR A 44 9.85 6.09 10.40
C THR A 44 9.80 7.12 11.52
N ASP A 45 9.69 8.40 11.20
CA ASP A 45 9.41 9.50 12.13
C ASP A 45 8.46 10.51 11.47
N THR A 46 7.35 10.83 12.14
CA THR A 46 6.36 11.79 11.62
C THR A 46 6.72 13.25 11.91
N ALA A 47 7.54 13.53 12.93
CA ALA A 47 7.98 14.88 13.27
C ALA A 47 9.12 15.35 12.36
N ALA A 48 10.07 14.45 12.10
CA ALA A 48 11.21 14.72 11.20
C ALA A 48 10.93 14.37 9.72
N ILE A 49 9.79 13.72 9.42
CA ILE A 49 9.40 13.25 8.08
C ILE A 49 10.51 12.37 7.47
N THR A 50 11.09 11.49 8.27
CA THR A 50 12.14 10.57 7.83
C THR A 50 11.52 9.25 7.36
N ASN A 51 12.26 8.55 6.50
CA ASN A 51 11.86 7.26 5.93
C ASN A 51 12.91 6.18 6.13
N ASP A 52 12.56 4.94 5.79
CA ASP A 52 13.42 3.77 5.95
C ASP A 52 14.53 3.60 4.89
N GLY A 53 14.78 4.63 4.08
CA GLY A 53 15.79 4.64 3.02
C GLY A 53 15.35 3.97 1.73
N TYR A 54 14.13 3.41 1.67
CA TYR A 54 13.60 2.77 0.47
C TYR A 54 12.48 3.62 -0.16
N THR A 55 12.54 3.78 -1.49
CA THR A 55 11.50 4.45 -2.28
C THR A 55 11.04 3.53 -3.40
N TYR A 56 9.73 3.28 -3.47
CA TYR A 56 9.11 2.47 -4.51
C TYR A 56 8.40 3.39 -5.50
N TYR A 57 8.78 3.32 -6.78
CA TYR A 57 8.23 4.20 -7.81
C TYR A 57 7.04 3.58 -8.54
N SER A 58 6.12 4.44 -8.98
CA SER A 58 5.02 4.05 -9.87
C SER A 58 5.54 3.59 -11.23
N ALA A 59 4.76 2.74 -11.90
CA ALA A 59 4.97 2.47 -13.33
C ALA A 59 4.65 3.71 -14.18
N SER A 60 5.33 3.87 -15.32
CA SER A 60 5.25 5.06 -16.17
C SER A 60 4.07 5.11 -17.14
N ALA A 61 3.18 4.11 -17.14
CA ALA A 61 2.32 3.83 -18.30
C ALA A 61 0.96 4.55 -18.33
N ASP A 62 0.50 5.14 -17.23
CA ASP A 62 -0.84 5.75 -17.17
C ASP A 62 -0.80 7.09 -16.40
N THR A 63 -0.94 8.20 -17.14
CA THR A 63 -0.87 9.56 -16.57
C THR A 63 -1.97 9.85 -15.56
N LEU A 64 -3.04 9.05 -15.52
CA LEU A 64 -4.16 9.23 -14.60
C LEU A 64 -4.07 8.35 -13.35
N PHE A 65 -3.45 7.16 -13.46
CA PHE A 65 -3.39 6.20 -12.37
C PHE A 65 -1.94 5.81 -12.04
N TYR A 66 -1.55 6.10 -10.81
CA TYR A 66 -0.22 5.81 -10.30
C TYR A 66 -0.28 4.53 -9.47
N ASN A 67 0.26 3.45 -10.03
CA ASN A 67 0.32 2.13 -9.40
C ASN A 67 1.72 1.87 -8.84
N ILE A 68 1.83 1.77 -7.52
CA ILE A 68 3.08 1.60 -6.79
C ILE A 68 3.06 0.26 -6.05
N ILE A 69 4.08 -0.58 -6.27
CA ILE A 69 4.24 -1.84 -5.55
C ILE A 69 4.93 -1.56 -4.22
N ILE A 70 4.20 -1.70 -3.12
CA ILE A 70 4.65 -1.40 -1.75
C ILE A 70 4.62 -2.65 -0.85
N THR A 71 4.81 -3.83 -1.44
CA THR A 71 4.78 -5.14 -0.76
C THR A 71 5.60 -5.15 0.52
N HIS A 72 6.82 -4.61 0.48
CA HIS A 72 7.72 -4.58 1.63
C HIS A 72 7.20 -3.72 2.78
N ILE A 73 6.62 -2.55 2.48
CA ILE A 73 6.02 -1.65 3.48
C ILE A 73 4.89 -2.37 4.21
N ILE A 74 3.97 -2.98 3.45
CA ILE A 74 2.83 -3.70 4.02
C ILE A 74 3.28 -4.92 4.81
N GLN A 75 4.31 -5.62 4.34
CA GLN A 75 4.88 -6.77 5.05
C GLN A 75 5.48 -6.36 6.40
N LYS A 76 6.19 -5.22 6.48
CA LYS A 76 6.73 -4.66 7.73
C LYS A 76 5.61 -4.33 8.72
N TRP A 77 4.57 -3.62 8.28
CA TRP A 77 3.42 -3.30 9.13
C TRP A 77 2.70 -4.54 9.64
N ASN A 78 2.58 -5.57 8.80
CA ASN A 78 1.98 -6.84 9.19
C ASN A 78 2.82 -7.66 10.20
N PHE A 79 4.12 -7.40 10.30
CA PHE A 79 5.04 -8.00 11.29
C PHE A 79 5.34 -7.05 12.45
N ASN A 80 4.36 -6.24 12.86
CA ASN A 80 4.42 -5.41 14.07
C ASN A 80 5.32 -4.17 13.99
N THR A 81 5.63 -3.68 12.78
CA THR A 81 6.17 -2.33 12.61
C THR A 81 5.04 -1.31 12.75
N GLN A 82 5.25 -0.24 13.52
CA GLN A 82 4.26 0.83 13.64
C GLN A 82 3.91 1.43 12.27
N ASN A 83 2.61 1.57 11.99
CA ASN A 83 2.13 2.24 10.80
C ASN A 83 2.10 3.76 11.03
N LEU A 84 3.18 4.44 10.65
CA LEU A 84 3.29 5.90 10.66
C LEU A 84 2.85 6.53 9.33
N GLY A 85 2.37 5.71 8.40
CA GLY A 85 1.94 6.12 7.08
C GLY A 85 3.04 6.10 6.01
N ILE A 86 2.65 6.58 4.84
CA ILE A 86 3.49 6.64 3.64
C ILE A 86 3.70 8.10 3.24
N ALA A 87 4.96 8.44 2.96
CA ALA A 87 5.35 9.65 2.25
C ALA A 87 5.29 9.39 0.75
N LEU A 88 4.73 10.36 0.01
CA LEU A 88 4.72 10.35 -1.45
C LEU A 88 5.66 11.44 -1.92
N ASN A 89 6.54 11.12 -2.87
CA ASN A 89 7.50 12.07 -3.42
C ASN A 89 7.48 12.01 -4.95
N TYR A 90 7.71 13.16 -5.58
CA TYR A 90 7.88 13.20 -7.02
C TYR A 90 9.35 12.91 -7.37
N ILE A 91 9.62 12.10 -8.39
CA ILE A 91 11.01 11.71 -8.72
C ILE A 91 11.91 12.91 -9.11
N TYR A 92 11.32 14.01 -9.59
CA TYR A 92 12.02 15.28 -9.84
C TYR A 92 11.49 16.41 -8.94
N GLU A 93 11.18 16.15 -7.68
CA GLU A 93 10.66 17.15 -6.74
C GLU A 93 11.52 18.43 -6.66
N VAL A 94 12.84 18.32 -6.82
CA VAL A 94 13.77 19.48 -6.73
C VAL A 94 13.89 20.27 -8.05
N GLN A 95 13.73 19.61 -9.20
CA GLN A 95 14.08 20.18 -10.51
C GLN A 95 12.88 20.29 -11.47
N GLY A 96 11.83 19.52 -11.21
CA GLY A 96 10.64 19.48 -12.05
C GLY A 96 9.64 20.55 -11.65
N LEU A 97 8.87 20.99 -12.63
CA LEU A 97 7.83 22.01 -12.45
C LEU A 97 6.46 21.39 -12.15
N ASN A 98 6.38 20.07 -11.99
CA ASN A 98 5.12 19.36 -11.84
C ASN A 98 4.56 19.53 -10.42
N ARG A 99 3.28 19.86 -10.33
CA ARG A 99 2.48 19.77 -9.12
C ARG A 99 1.41 18.71 -9.32
N LEU A 100 1.66 17.52 -8.77
CA LEU A 100 0.75 16.39 -8.86
C LEU A 100 -0.19 16.39 -7.65
N ILE A 101 -1.49 16.56 -7.91
CA ILE A 101 -2.54 16.48 -6.89
C ILE A 101 -3.31 15.17 -7.08
N PHE A 102 -3.45 14.41 -6.02
CA PHE A 102 -4.23 13.17 -6.01
C PHE A 102 -5.53 13.38 -5.25
N TYR A 103 -6.57 12.66 -5.67
CA TYR A 103 -7.82 12.63 -4.93
C TYR A 103 -7.62 12.09 -3.51
N SER A 104 -8.39 12.61 -2.56
CA SER A 104 -8.31 12.21 -1.15
C SER A 104 -9.11 10.93 -0.87
N ASN A 105 -8.91 10.36 0.31
CA ASN A 105 -9.74 9.26 0.82
C ASN A 105 -11.19 9.66 1.13
N THR A 106 -11.50 10.96 1.14
CA THR A 106 -12.83 11.52 1.42
C THR A 106 -13.57 11.99 0.16
N ASP A 107 -13.02 11.77 -1.04
CA ASP A 107 -13.67 12.15 -2.29
C ASP A 107 -15.09 11.58 -2.38
N PRO A 108 -16.10 12.34 -2.83
CA PRO A 108 -17.47 11.84 -2.91
C PRO A 108 -17.62 10.61 -3.83
N ASP A 109 -16.80 10.50 -4.88
CA ASP A 109 -16.79 9.34 -5.78
C ASP A 109 -15.77 8.29 -5.29
N PRO A 110 -16.21 7.09 -4.87
CA PRO A 110 -15.31 6.01 -4.47
C PRO A 110 -14.35 5.53 -5.57
N ALA A 111 -14.61 5.84 -6.84
CA ALA A 111 -13.70 5.56 -7.96
C ALA A 111 -12.43 6.42 -7.93
N ASN A 112 -12.48 7.58 -7.28
CA ASN A 112 -11.35 8.51 -7.19
C ASN A 112 -10.42 8.24 -6.01
N ARG A 113 -10.96 7.66 -4.93
CA ARG A 113 -10.22 7.48 -3.68
C ARG A 113 -8.98 6.57 -3.87
N PRO A 114 -7.87 6.83 -3.15
CA PRO A 114 -6.72 5.94 -3.08
C PRO A 114 -7.11 4.51 -2.68
N ARG A 115 -6.49 3.51 -3.31
CA ARG A 115 -6.80 2.08 -3.09
C ARG A 115 -5.54 1.28 -2.80
N LEU A 116 -5.62 0.43 -1.78
CA LEU A 116 -4.62 -0.58 -1.49
C LEU A 116 -5.17 -1.97 -1.80
N ARG A 117 -4.53 -2.68 -2.73
CA ARG A 117 -4.85 -4.07 -3.04
C ARG A 117 -3.73 -4.98 -2.54
N ILE A 118 -4.08 -5.91 -1.66
CA ILE A 118 -3.14 -6.85 -1.05
C ILE A 118 -3.49 -8.27 -1.51
N ARG A 119 -2.51 -8.98 -2.07
CA ARG A 119 -2.56 -10.43 -2.31
C ARG A 119 -1.68 -11.09 -1.27
N TYR A 120 -2.24 -12.01 -0.50
CA TYR A 120 -1.54 -12.66 0.61
C TYR A 120 -1.85 -14.15 0.68
N THR A 121 -0.97 -14.89 1.35
CA THR A 121 -1.14 -16.31 1.67
C THR A 121 -1.25 -16.46 3.19
N PRO A 122 -2.34 -17.05 3.72
CA PRO A 122 -2.44 -17.38 5.13
C PRO A 122 -1.31 -18.32 5.56
N ARG A 123 -0.63 -18.03 6.68
CA ARG A 123 0.24 -19.00 7.33
C ARG A 123 -0.63 -19.96 8.13
N ILE A 124 -0.73 -21.20 7.67
CA ILE A 124 -1.41 -22.25 8.44
C ILE A 124 -0.48 -22.64 9.58
N ASN A 125 -0.80 -22.23 10.79
CA ASN A 125 -0.10 -22.76 11.97
C ASN A 125 -0.43 -24.25 12.10
N SER A 126 0.60 -25.09 12.30
CA SER A 126 0.47 -26.54 12.45
C SER A 126 -0.42 -26.97 13.62
N SER A 127 -0.65 -26.07 14.59
CA SER A 127 -1.61 -26.24 15.69
C SER A 127 -3.08 -26.21 15.22
N SER A 128 -3.41 -25.51 14.14
CA SER A 128 -4.75 -25.49 13.55
C SER A 128 -5.10 -26.80 12.84
N LYS A 129 -4.09 -27.51 12.31
CA LYS A 129 -4.27 -28.83 11.70
C LYS A 129 -4.62 -29.90 12.74
N LYS A 130 -4.03 -29.86 13.94
CA LYS A 130 -4.37 -30.80 15.02
C LYS A 130 -5.84 -30.70 15.43
N ASN A 131 -6.35 -29.49 15.64
CA ASN A 131 -7.75 -29.28 16.04
C ASN A 131 -8.77 -29.67 14.95
N GLN A 132 -8.41 -29.64 13.66
CA GLN A 132 -9.27 -30.13 12.58
C GLN A 132 -9.26 -31.65 12.46
N ILE A 133 -8.10 -32.29 12.68
CA ILE A 133 -7.96 -33.75 12.66
C ILE A 133 -8.65 -34.38 13.89
N GLU A 134 -8.55 -33.75 15.06
CA GLU A 134 -9.25 -34.22 16.27
C GLU A 134 -10.77 -34.07 16.14
N LYS A 135 -11.28 -32.95 15.60
CA LYS A 135 -12.72 -32.77 15.36
C LYS A 135 -13.31 -33.66 14.25
N SER A 136 -12.51 -34.10 13.27
CA SER A 136 -12.97 -35.04 12.25
C SER A 136 -13.05 -36.48 12.76
N ASN A 137 -12.33 -36.80 13.84
CA ASN A 137 -12.30 -38.15 14.43
C ASN A 137 -13.38 -38.36 15.52
N GLU A 138 -14.10 -37.30 15.91
CA GLU A 138 -15.11 -37.34 16.98
C GLU A 138 -16.56 -37.36 16.46
N LYS A 139 -16.77 -37.72 15.18
CA LYS A 139 -18.11 -37.79 14.56
C LYS A 139 -18.45 -39.18 14.00
N THR A 140 -18.67 -40.11 14.92
CA THR A 140 -19.40 -41.40 14.80
C THR A 140 -19.81 -41.76 16.24
N LEU A 141 -21.03 -42.09 16.66
CA LEU A 141 -22.31 -42.46 16.06
C LEU A 141 -23.45 -41.92 16.97
N ASP A 142 -24.58 -41.55 16.36
CA ASP A 142 -25.93 -42.06 16.66
C ASP A 142 -26.82 -41.79 15.43
#